data_AF-Q3SJ97-F1
#
_entry.id   AF-Q3SJ97-F1
#
_cell.length_a   1.000
_cell.length_b   1.000
_cell.length_c   1.000
_cell.angle_alpha   90.00
_cell.angle_beta   90.00
_cell.angle_gamma   90.00
#
_symmetry.space_group_name_H-M   'P 1'
#
loop_
_entity.id
_entity.type
_entity.pdbx_description
1 polymer ?
#
loop_
_entity_poly.entity_id
_entity_poly.type
_entity_poly.pdbx_seq_one_letter_code
_entity_poly.pdbx_strand_id
1 'polypeptide(L)'
;MLFTWNPAWPLPYESAWGLFAKLLALNYCTPADVAQAIAKQGIPSPREINFRDSSWIDFDRFSGMLGVHPDRLRRCFLDQLGFPHVSPDLARGVRFCSSCLANGYHSVFFDLGIVGGCPIHGRALEKPCVRCSRAVSKTGLARYERYRANSEYFVYCSDCGHVYFDPNRIVGPAPMEKGAERDLALWGNRFVRWWMSIYSGPTGIPEIVGSLARAYANEEHDRDLANRMGMAEATAGG
;
A
#
# COMPACT_ATOMS: atom_id res chain seq x y z
N MET A 1 13.73 -3.10 21.00
CA MET A 1 14.43 -2.85 19.73
C MET A 1 13.66 -1.75 19.01
N LEU A 2 14.32 -0.68 18.59
CA LEU A 2 13.72 0.39 17.79
C LEU A 2 14.16 0.17 16.34
N PHE A 3 13.24 0.30 15.38
CA PHE A 3 13.61 0.26 13.97
C PHE A 3 14.07 1.65 13.53
N THR A 4 15.11 1.71 12.69
CA THR A 4 15.44 2.87 11.88
C THR A 4 14.26 3.20 10.98
N TRP A 5 13.65 4.36 11.21
CA TRP A 5 12.44 4.78 10.53
C TRP A 5 12.37 6.30 10.41
N ASN A 6 11.74 6.79 9.34
CA ASN A 6 11.39 8.20 9.21
C ASN A 6 9.98 8.43 9.78
N PRO A 7 9.80 9.19 10.87
CA PRO A 7 8.48 9.44 11.47
C PRO A 7 7.47 10.14 10.53
N ALA A 8 7.95 10.76 9.44
CA ALA A 8 7.09 11.30 8.40
C ALA A 8 6.37 10.20 7.59
N TRP A 9 6.80 8.94 7.67
CA TRP A 9 6.11 7.79 7.08
C TRP A 9 5.27 7.01 8.10
N PRO A 10 4.28 6.22 7.64
CA PRO A 10 3.83 6.05 6.25
C PRO A 10 3.10 7.28 5.74
N LEU A 11 3.20 7.54 4.43
CA LEU A 11 2.37 8.57 3.80
C LEU A 11 0.88 8.19 3.89
N PRO A 12 -0.07 9.13 3.78
CA PRO A 12 -1.50 8.82 3.79
C PRO A 12 -1.84 7.70 2.81
N TYR A 13 -2.46 6.64 3.34
CA TYR A 13 -2.88 5.47 2.57
C TYR A 13 -1.76 4.75 1.81
N GLU A 14 -0.51 4.89 2.26
CA GLU A 14 0.57 4.03 1.79
C GLU A 14 0.26 2.56 2.16
N SER A 15 0.49 1.62 1.26
CA SER A 15 0.19 0.22 1.52
C SER A 15 1.17 -0.41 2.50
N ALA A 16 0.70 -1.47 3.16
CA ALA A 16 1.55 -2.33 3.96
C ALA A 16 2.74 -2.89 3.14
N TRP A 17 2.53 -3.15 1.84
CA TRP A 17 3.65 -3.51 0.96
C TRP A 17 4.75 -2.46 0.98
N GLY A 18 4.46 -1.18 0.73
CA GLY A 18 5.45 -0.10 0.78
C GLY A 18 6.09 0.07 2.17
N LEU A 19 5.27 -0.01 3.22
CA LEU A 19 5.69 0.05 4.62
C LEU A 19 6.74 -1.02 4.96
N PHE A 20 6.43 -2.30 4.73
CA PHE A 20 7.36 -3.39 5.00
C PHE A 20 8.58 -3.32 4.10
N ALA A 21 8.43 -2.88 2.85
CA ALA A 21 9.54 -2.73 1.92
C ALA A 21 10.60 -1.73 2.43
N LYS A 22 10.15 -0.57 2.92
CA LYS A 22 11.01 0.44 3.55
C LYS A 22 11.63 -0.10 4.83
N LEU A 23 10.83 -0.79 5.65
CA LEU A 23 11.28 -1.31 6.94
C LEU A 23 12.43 -2.31 6.76
N LEU A 24 12.25 -3.29 5.88
CA LEU A 24 13.25 -4.31 5.57
C LEU A 24 14.51 -3.69 4.97
N ALA A 25 14.36 -2.72 4.06
CA ALA A 25 15.49 -2.03 3.43
C ALA A 25 16.33 -1.21 4.43
N LEU A 26 15.70 -0.53 5.40
CA LEU A 26 16.38 0.34 6.37
C LEU A 26 17.00 -0.40 7.55
N ASN A 27 16.47 -1.57 7.91
CA ASN A 27 16.81 -2.24 9.17
C ASN A 27 17.60 -3.52 8.99
N TYR A 28 17.94 -3.89 7.75
CA TYR A 28 18.69 -5.10 7.46
C TYR A 28 18.09 -6.35 8.14
N CYS A 29 16.77 -6.49 8.06
CA CYS A 29 16.04 -7.56 8.71
C CYS A 29 15.23 -8.37 7.71
N THR A 30 14.86 -9.58 8.10
CA THR A 30 13.96 -10.45 7.33
C THR A 30 12.50 -10.16 7.68
N PRO A 31 11.54 -10.54 6.82
CA PRO A 31 10.13 -10.49 7.16
C PRO A 31 9.80 -11.19 8.49
N ALA A 32 10.48 -12.30 8.80
CA ALA A 32 10.28 -13.06 10.04
C ALA A 32 10.73 -12.26 11.27
N ASP A 33 11.87 -11.57 11.20
CA ASP A 33 12.37 -10.73 12.30
C ASP A 33 11.37 -9.62 12.63
N VAL A 34 10.83 -8.96 11.59
CA VAL A 34 9.79 -7.95 11.76
C VAL A 34 8.53 -8.56 12.37
N ALA A 35 8.07 -9.69 11.84
CA ALA A 35 6.85 -10.32 12.34
C ALA A 35 6.96 -10.72 13.80
N GLN A 36 8.08 -11.32 14.21
CA GLN A 36 8.35 -11.65 15.61
C GLN A 36 8.36 -10.40 16.51
N ALA A 37 8.86 -9.27 15.99
CA ALA A 37 8.96 -8.03 16.74
C ALA A 37 7.60 -7.32 16.94
N ILE A 38 6.62 -7.52 16.06
CA ILE A 38 5.33 -6.78 16.09
C ILE A 38 4.10 -7.68 16.19
N ALA A 39 4.26 -8.99 16.27
CA ALA A 39 3.13 -9.91 16.42
C ALA A 39 2.44 -9.75 17.79
N LYS A 40 1.12 -9.95 17.80
CA LYS A 40 0.32 -10.07 19.03
C LYS A 40 0.81 -11.23 19.89
N GLN A 41 0.84 -11.01 21.20
CA GLN A 41 1.21 -12.08 22.13
C GLN A 41 0.21 -13.25 22.05
N GLY A 42 0.73 -14.47 22.13
CA GLY A 42 -0.08 -15.70 22.08
C GLY A 42 -0.53 -16.11 20.67
N ILE A 43 -0.26 -15.32 19.63
CA ILE A 43 -0.47 -15.71 18.23
C ILE A 43 0.88 -16.16 17.67
N PRO A 44 1.00 -17.43 17.19
CA PRO A 44 2.22 -17.86 16.52
C PRO A 44 2.53 -16.95 15.32
N SER A 45 3.79 -16.52 15.19
CA SER A 45 4.19 -15.78 14.00
C SER A 45 3.87 -16.61 12.75
N PRO A 46 3.18 -16.06 11.74
CA PRO A 46 2.83 -16.81 10.55
C PRO A 46 4.08 -17.36 9.85
N ARG A 47 4.03 -18.60 9.35
CA ARG A 47 5.10 -19.19 8.53
C ARG A 47 5.23 -18.50 7.17
N GLU A 48 4.12 -18.03 6.62
CA GLU A 48 4.04 -17.19 5.43
C GLU A 48 3.37 -15.88 5.81
N ILE A 49 4.06 -14.74 5.62
CA ILE A 49 3.51 -13.44 5.98
C ILE A 49 2.79 -12.89 4.75
N ASN A 50 1.46 -12.79 4.85
CA ASN A 50 0.67 -11.99 3.94
C ASN A 50 0.66 -10.54 4.44
N PHE A 51 1.40 -9.65 3.78
CA PHE A 51 1.48 -8.25 4.21
C PHE A 51 0.16 -7.49 4.07
N ARG A 52 -0.87 -8.05 3.43
CA ARG A 52 -2.22 -7.45 3.38
C ARG A 52 -3.07 -7.74 4.61
N ASP A 53 -2.69 -8.74 5.38
CA ASP A 53 -3.43 -9.18 6.57
C ASP A 53 -2.81 -8.55 7.81
N SER A 54 -3.60 -7.77 8.56
CA SER A 54 -3.16 -7.15 9.81
C SER A 54 -3.60 -7.91 11.05
N SER A 55 -4.32 -9.04 10.91
CA SER A 55 -4.92 -9.79 12.03
C SER A 55 -3.91 -10.21 13.09
N TRP A 56 -2.66 -10.46 12.69
CA TRP A 56 -1.55 -10.87 13.54
C TRP A 56 -0.74 -9.71 14.14
N ILE A 57 -0.96 -8.46 13.71
CA ILE A 57 -0.14 -7.30 14.09
C ILE A 57 -0.63 -6.66 15.39
N ASP A 58 0.27 -6.50 16.35
CA ASP A 58 0.12 -5.62 17.50
C ASP A 58 0.52 -4.20 17.08
N PHE A 59 -0.47 -3.38 16.76
CA PHE A 59 -0.21 -2.03 16.28
C PHE A 59 0.30 -1.06 17.34
N ASP A 60 0.03 -1.30 18.63
CA ASP A 60 0.53 -0.41 19.68
C ASP A 60 2.02 -0.65 19.88
N ARG A 61 2.42 -1.93 19.86
CA ARG A 61 3.83 -2.32 19.79
C ARG A 61 4.51 -1.81 18.53
N PHE A 62 3.87 -1.96 17.37
CA PHE A 62 4.42 -1.49 16.10
C PHE A 62 4.58 0.04 16.08
N SER A 63 3.57 0.77 16.58
CA SER A 63 3.59 2.22 16.78
C SER A 63 4.77 2.65 17.66
N GLY A 64 4.97 1.99 18.81
CA GLY A 64 6.07 2.28 19.72
C GLY A 64 7.46 2.05 19.10
N MET A 65 7.60 1.03 18.23
CA MET A 65 8.87 0.74 17.55
C MET A 65 9.22 1.74 16.44
N LEU A 66 8.23 2.35 15.79
CA LEU A 66 8.42 3.29 14.68
C LEU A 66 8.31 4.77 15.10
N GLY A 67 7.74 5.06 16.27
CA GLY A 67 7.42 6.42 16.69
C GLY A 67 6.30 7.05 15.85
N VAL A 68 5.33 6.23 15.41
CA VAL A 68 4.26 6.63 14.48
C VAL A 68 2.91 6.31 15.08
N HIS A 69 1.95 7.24 15.03
CA HIS A 69 0.60 7.03 15.56
C HIS A 69 -0.07 5.74 15.02
N PRO A 70 -0.72 4.92 15.87
CA PRO A 70 -1.29 3.62 15.49
C PRO A 70 -2.28 3.69 14.31
N ASP A 71 -3.07 4.76 14.21
CA ASP A 71 -4.03 4.94 13.10
C ASP A 71 -3.36 5.18 11.74
N ARG A 72 -2.15 5.76 11.72
CA ARG A 72 -1.38 5.90 10.47
C ARG A 72 -0.95 4.52 9.96
N LEU A 73 -0.53 3.64 10.87
CA LEU A 73 -0.15 2.27 10.52
C LEU A 73 -1.37 1.45 10.09
N ARG A 74 -2.51 1.56 10.79
CA ARG A 74 -3.76 0.87 10.41
C ARG A 74 -4.19 1.18 8.99
N ARG A 75 -4.12 2.46 8.57
CA ARG A 75 -4.49 2.86 7.20
C ARG A 75 -3.63 2.25 6.09
N CYS A 76 -2.56 1.53 6.43
CA CYS A 76 -1.77 0.79 5.46
C CYS A 76 -2.39 -0.56 5.06
N PHE A 77 -3.43 -1.01 5.77
CA PHE A 77 -4.04 -2.32 5.59
C PHE A 77 -5.51 -2.21 5.20
N LEU A 78 -5.93 -2.98 4.20
CA LEU A 78 -7.29 -2.93 3.65
C LEU A 78 -8.35 -3.41 4.64
N ASP A 79 -8.05 -4.42 5.43
CA ASP A 79 -8.93 -4.94 6.49
C ASP A 79 -9.24 -3.88 7.56
N GLN A 80 -8.26 -3.05 7.90
CA GLN A 80 -8.44 -1.91 8.81
C GLN A 80 -9.22 -0.74 8.20
N LEU A 81 -9.42 -0.73 6.88
CA LEU A 81 -10.19 0.28 6.16
C LEU A 81 -11.63 -0.19 5.84
N GLY A 82 -12.05 -1.34 6.39
CA GLY A 82 -13.39 -1.89 6.16
C GLY A 82 -13.51 -2.73 4.89
N PHE A 83 -12.39 -3.15 4.28
CA PHE A 83 -12.38 -4.10 3.18
C PHE A 83 -12.04 -5.50 3.74
N PRO A 84 -13.05 -6.33 4.11
CA PRO A 84 -12.78 -7.65 4.67
C PRO A 84 -12.04 -8.52 3.65
N HIS A 85 -11.08 -9.31 4.14
CA HIS A 85 -10.25 -10.28 3.41
C HIS A 85 -10.48 -10.29 1.91
N VAL A 86 -9.82 -9.34 1.22
CA VAL A 86 -10.06 -9.00 -0.18
C VAL A 86 -10.23 -10.29 -0.99
N SER A 87 -11.47 -10.59 -1.38
CA SER A 87 -11.74 -11.79 -2.17
C SER A 87 -10.94 -11.69 -3.47
N PRO A 88 -10.62 -12.82 -4.12
CA PRO A 88 -9.98 -12.79 -5.44
C PRO A 88 -10.72 -11.91 -6.46
N ASP A 89 -12.03 -11.69 -6.27
CA ASP A 89 -12.83 -10.82 -7.14
C ASP A 89 -12.55 -9.32 -6.89
N LEU A 90 -12.22 -8.94 -5.66
CA LEU A 90 -11.89 -7.57 -5.30
C LEU A 90 -10.39 -7.28 -5.43
N ALA A 91 -9.52 -8.30 -5.27
CA ALA A 91 -8.07 -8.17 -5.41
C ALA A 91 -7.64 -8.46 -6.85
N ARG A 92 -7.00 -7.51 -7.52
CA ARG A 92 -6.44 -7.73 -8.87
C ARG A 92 -4.93 -7.92 -8.89
N GLY A 93 -4.34 -8.41 -7.79
CA GLY A 93 -2.90 -8.50 -7.60
C GLY A 93 -2.24 -7.13 -7.36
N VAL A 94 -0.91 -7.11 -7.20
CA VAL A 94 -0.16 -5.86 -6.98
C VAL A 94 -0.04 -5.09 -8.29
N ARG A 95 -0.83 -4.03 -8.42
CA ARG A 95 -0.75 -3.02 -9.48
C ARG A 95 -0.19 -1.73 -8.91
N PHE A 96 0.37 -0.86 -9.73
CA PHE A 96 1.03 0.34 -9.24
C PHE A 96 1.02 1.46 -10.28
N CYS A 97 1.23 2.69 -9.81
CA CYS A 97 1.56 3.81 -10.67
C CYS A 97 3.09 3.95 -10.73
N SER A 98 3.68 3.93 -11.91
CA SER A 98 5.13 4.06 -12.10
C SER A 98 5.70 5.35 -11.49
N SER A 99 5.01 6.49 -11.62
CA SER A 99 5.46 7.74 -10.98
C SER A 99 5.33 7.73 -9.46
N CYS A 100 4.28 7.15 -8.88
CA CYS A 100 4.20 6.97 -7.42
C CYS A 100 5.34 6.08 -6.92
N LEU A 101 5.55 4.95 -7.58
CA LEU A 101 6.51 3.94 -7.15
C LEU A 101 7.95 4.45 -7.26
N ALA A 102 8.27 5.23 -8.30
CA ALA A 102 9.55 5.91 -8.44
C ALA A 102 9.86 6.88 -7.30
N ASN A 103 8.83 7.42 -6.64
CA ASN A 103 8.95 8.27 -5.45
C ASN A 103 8.88 7.46 -4.13
N GLY A 104 8.95 6.14 -4.19
CA GLY A 104 8.89 5.28 -3.00
C GLY A 104 7.51 5.23 -2.35
N TYR A 105 6.44 5.49 -3.10
CA TYR A 105 5.05 5.40 -2.63
C TYR A 105 4.26 4.34 -3.40
N HIS A 106 3.45 3.58 -2.67
CA HIS A 106 2.44 2.71 -3.24
C HIS A 106 1.17 2.82 -2.41
N SER A 107 0.02 3.06 -3.05
CA SER A 107 -1.24 3.21 -2.31
C SER A 107 -1.84 1.85 -1.94
N VAL A 108 -2.41 1.75 -0.75
CA VAL A 108 -3.17 0.57 -0.28
C VAL A 108 -4.34 0.23 -1.21
N PHE A 109 -4.91 1.24 -1.88
CA PHE A 109 -6.06 1.07 -2.76
C PHE A 109 -5.74 0.47 -4.13
N PHE A 110 -4.46 0.46 -4.55
CA PHE A 110 -4.09 -0.11 -5.86
C PHE A 110 -4.25 -1.63 -5.93
N ASP A 111 -4.37 -2.29 -4.77
CA ASP A 111 -4.72 -3.71 -4.70
C ASP A 111 -6.21 -3.97 -5.06
N LEU A 112 -7.08 -2.95 -4.99
CA LEU A 112 -8.52 -3.07 -5.23
C LEU A 112 -8.86 -2.92 -6.71
N GLY A 113 -9.44 -3.96 -7.32
CA GLY A 113 -9.79 -3.98 -8.74
C GLY A 113 -10.70 -2.84 -9.21
N ILE A 114 -11.50 -2.28 -8.29
CA ILE A 114 -12.35 -1.11 -8.52
C ILE A 114 -11.57 0.21 -8.67
N VAL A 115 -10.27 0.24 -8.38
CA VAL A 115 -9.40 1.38 -8.66
C VAL A 115 -8.61 1.07 -9.92
N GLY A 116 -8.91 1.77 -11.02
CA GLY A 116 -8.27 1.56 -12.32
C GLY A 116 -7.05 2.45 -12.55
N GLY A 117 -7.08 3.66 -11.98
CA GLY A 117 -6.08 4.69 -12.19
C GLY A 117 -5.52 5.29 -10.91
N CYS A 118 -4.40 5.98 -11.07
CA CYS A 118 -3.75 6.73 -10.02
C CYS A 118 -4.47 8.05 -9.78
N PRO A 119 -5.00 8.30 -8.57
CA PRO A 119 -5.72 9.54 -8.28
C PRO A 119 -4.81 10.79 -8.23
N ILE A 120 -3.49 10.58 -8.12
CA ILE A 120 -2.51 11.67 -8.07
C ILE A 120 -2.04 12.05 -9.47
N HIS A 121 -1.75 11.05 -10.30
CA HIS A 121 -1.14 11.27 -11.61
C HIS A 121 -2.11 11.12 -12.79
N GLY A 122 -3.39 10.81 -12.53
CA GLY A 122 -4.43 10.71 -13.55
C GLY A 122 -4.20 9.65 -14.63
N ARG A 123 -3.38 8.63 -14.36
CA ARG A 123 -2.99 7.60 -15.32
C ARG A 123 -3.46 6.22 -14.90
N ALA A 124 -3.71 5.33 -15.85
CA ALA A 124 -4.01 3.94 -15.59
C ALA A 124 -2.92 3.27 -14.74
N LEU A 125 -3.32 2.38 -13.82
CA LEU A 125 -2.40 1.56 -13.07
C LEU A 125 -1.77 0.51 -13.99
N GLU A 126 -0.50 0.21 -13.75
CA GLU A 126 0.23 -0.84 -14.44
C GLU A 126 -0.44 -2.20 -14.21
N LYS A 127 -0.28 -3.11 -15.18
CA LYS A 127 -0.77 -4.49 -15.07
C LYS A 127 -0.16 -5.18 -13.84
N PRO A 128 -0.91 -6.09 -13.20
CA PRO A 128 -0.45 -6.71 -11.97
C PRO A 128 0.85 -7.50 -12.18
N CYS A 129 1.80 -7.30 -11.29
CA CYS A 129 3.06 -8.03 -11.33
C CYS A 129 2.95 -9.32 -10.50
N VAL A 130 3.15 -10.47 -11.15
CA VAL A 130 3.13 -11.80 -10.48
C VAL A 130 4.21 -11.89 -9.40
N ARG A 131 5.42 -11.36 -9.63
CA ARG A 131 6.51 -11.38 -8.66
C ARG A 131 6.20 -10.52 -7.43
N CYS A 132 5.69 -9.30 -7.62
CA CYS A 132 5.25 -8.46 -6.50
C CYS A 132 4.11 -9.11 -5.73
N SER A 133 3.13 -9.69 -6.42
CA SER A 133 1.99 -10.36 -5.79
C SER A 133 2.41 -11.54 -4.92
N ARG A 134 3.36 -12.35 -5.41
CA ARG A 134 3.95 -13.44 -4.61
C ARG A 134 4.73 -12.91 -3.40
N ALA A 135 5.50 -11.83 -3.57
CA ALA A 135 6.24 -11.20 -2.49
C ALA A 135 5.32 -10.69 -1.38
N VAL A 136 4.17 -10.09 -1.75
CA VAL A 136 3.20 -9.58 -0.79
C VAL A 136 2.45 -10.70 -0.07
N SER A 137 2.10 -11.78 -0.77
CA SER A 137 1.20 -12.80 -0.22
C SER A 137 1.91 -13.98 0.46
N LYS A 138 3.19 -14.26 0.15
CA LYS A 138 3.85 -15.50 0.57
C LYS A 138 5.28 -15.34 1.06
N THR A 139 6.15 -14.83 0.19
CA THR A 139 7.60 -14.96 0.40
C THR A 139 8.21 -13.81 1.16
N GLY A 140 7.44 -12.73 1.33
CA GLY A 140 8.00 -11.45 1.69
C GLY A 140 8.83 -10.85 0.55
N LEU A 141 9.37 -9.68 0.83
CA LEU A 141 10.27 -8.95 -0.04
C LEU A 141 11.67 -9.56 0.06
N ALA A 142 12.04 -10.37 -0.92
CA ALA A 142 13.32 -11.06 -0.97
C ALA A 142 14.46 -10.07 -1.26
N ARG A 143 15.49 -10.08 -0.41
CA ARG A 143 16.69 -9.27 -0.58
C ARG A 143 17.51 -9.84 -1.75
N TYR A 144 17.61 -9.08 -2.83
CA TYR A 144 18.63 -9.33 -3.84
C TYR A 144 19.89 -8.56 -3.49
N GLU A 145 20.93 -9.27 -3.04
CA GLU A 145 22.29 -8.73 -2.94
C GLU A 145 22.85 -8.57 -4.36
N ARG A 146 22.42 -7.54 -5.10
CA ARG A 146 23.24 -7.05 -6.21
C ARG A 146 24.32 -6.18 -5.60
N TYR A 147 25.44 -6.81 -5.27
CA TYR A 147 26.70 -6.11 -4.99
C TYR A 147 26.98 -5.19 -6.19
N ARG A 148 26.64 -3.90 -6.08
CA ARG A 148 27.31 -2.90 -6.89
C ARG A 148 28.67 -2.78 -6.25
N ALA A 149 29.67 -3.40 -6.86
CA ALA A 149 31.07 -3.09 -6.55
C ALA A 149 31.17 -1.56 -6.52
N ASN A 150 31.52 -0.99 -5.37
CA ASN A 150 31.67 0.45 -5.09
C ASN A 150 30.46 1.21 -4.48
N SER A 151 29.46 0.54 -3.87
CA SER A 151 28.46 1.23 -3.01
C SER A 151 28.73 0.95 -1.53
N GLU A 152 28.92 2.01 -0.72
CA GLU A 152 29.00 1.91 0.75
C GLU A 152 27.68 1.47 1.40
N TYR A 153 26.59 1.42 0.62
CA TYR A 153 25.24 1.13 1.09
C TYR A 153 24.62 -0.07 0.38
N PHE A 154 23.85 -0.86 1.13
CA PHE A 154 23.03 -1.94 0.56
C PHE A 154 21.82 -1.37 -0.15
N VAL A 155 21.58 -1.84 -1.37
CA VAL A 155 20.39 -1.53 -2.15
C VAL A 155 19.42 -2.70 -2.02
N TYR A 156 18.16 -2.40 -1.75
CA TYR A 156 17.10 -3.40 -1.81
C TYR A 156 16.43 -3.33 -3.19
N CYS A 157 16.27 -4.48 -3.85
CA CYS A 157 15.57 -4.57 -5.12
C CYS A 157 14.68 -5.81 -5.14
N SER A 158 13.44 -5.68 -5.60
CA SER A 158 12.61 -6.85 -5.89
C SER A 158 13.10 -7.57 -7.14
N ASP A 159 12.80 -8.87 -7.24
CA ASP A 159 13.15 -9.70 -8.41
C ASP A 159 12.65 -9.12 -9.75
N CYS A 160 11.57 -8.34 -9.74
CA CYS A 160 11.04 -7.68 -10.94
C CYS A 160 11.60 -6.27 -11.17
N GLY A 161 12.39 -5.72 -10.25
CA GLY A 161 12.95 -4.36 -10.34
C GLY A 161 11.96 -3.24 -10.05
N HIS A 162 10.67 -3.53 -9.82
CA HIS A 162 9.66 -2.50 -9.52
C HIS A 162 9.89 -1.83 -8.16
N VAL A 163 10.37 -2.58 -7.18
CA VAL A 163 10.77 -2.02 -5.89
C VAL A 163 12.27 -1.87 -5.91
N TYR A 164 12.73 -0.65 -5.75
CA TYR A 164 14.14 -0.34 -5.65
C TYR A 164 14.30 0.68 -4.52
N PHE A 165 15.00 0.29 -3.47
CA PHE A 165 15.37 1.19 -2.40
C PHE A 165 16.89 1.37 -2.37
N ASP A 166 17.30 2.60 -2.63
CA ASP A 166 18.64 3.10 -2.41
C ASP A 166 18.59 4.00 -1.17
N PRO A 167 19.22 3.60 -0.04
CA PRO A 167 19.23 4.38 1.19
C PRO A 167 19.65 5.84 0.94
N ASN A 168 20.57 6.11 0.02
CA ASN A 168 21.02 7.48 -0.28
C ASN A 168 19.95 8.34 -0.95
N ARG A 169 18.96 7.73 -1.61
CA ARG A 169 17.82 8.43 -2.24
C ARG A 169 16.62 8.57 -1.31
N ILE A 170 16.57 7.77 -0.25
CA ILE A 170 15.41 7.63 0.65
C ILE A 170 15.59 8.44 1.94
N VAL A 171 16.84 8.63 2.39
CA VAL A 171 17.15 9.42 3.59
C VAL A 171 16.97 10.92 3.33
N GLY A 172 16.84 11.34 2.07
CA GLY A 172 16.30 12.65 1.70
C GLY A 172 14.79 12.59 1.46
N PRO A 173 14.03 13.67 1.64
CA PRO A 173 12.66 13.73 1.18
C PRO A 173 12.70 13.57 -0.34
N ALA A 174 12.44 12.38 -0.88
CA ALA A 174 11.98 12.29 -2.25
C ALA A 174 10.59 12.94 -2.22
N PRO A 175 10.47 14.22 -2.59
CA PRO A 175 9.24 14.93 -2.36
C PRO A 175 8.28 14.33 -3.38
N MET A 176 7.27 13.60 -2.90
CA MET A 176 6.02 13.70 -3.62
C MET A 176 5.75 15.19 -3.83
N GLU A 177 5.31 15.57 -5.04
CA GLU A 177 5.10 16.96 -5.41
C GLU A 177 4.39 17.73 -4.28
N LYS A 178 4.77 18.99 -4.05
CA LYS A 178 4.17 19.79 -2.97
C LYS A 178 2.65 19.73 -3.08
N GLY A 179 1.99 19.27 -2.00
CA GLY A 179 0.55 19.10 -1.94
C GLY A 179 0.06 17.66 -2.14
N ALA A 180 0.85 16.79 -2.75
CA ALA A 180 0.43 15.43 -3.06
C ALA A 180 0.11 14.57 -1.81
N GLU A 181 0.75 14.85 -0.66
CA GLU A 181 0.37 14.22 0.62
C GLU A 181 -1.06 14.59 1.03
N ARG A 182 -1.42 15.88 0.90
CA ARG A 182 -2.76 16.38 1.20
C ARG A 182 -3.78 15.77 0.24
N ASP A 183 -3.44 15.69 -1.04
CA ASP A 183 -4.32 15.16 -2.08
C ASP A 183 -4.57 13.65 -1.88
N LEU A 184 -3.52 12.89 -1.54
CA LEU A 184 -3.63 11.49 -1.13
C LEU A 184 -4.55 11.32 0.07
N ALA A 185 -4.38 12.14 1.11
CA ALA A 185 -5.22 12.08 2.30
C ALA A 185 -6.68 12.41 1.97
N LEU A 186 -6.94 13.46 1.18
CA LEU A 186 -8.29 13.85 0.78
C LEU A 186 -8.97 12.78 -0.06
N TRP A 187 -8.29 12.28 -1.09
CA TRP A 187 -8.83 11.24 -1.96
C TRP A 187 -9.13 9.97 -1.18
N GLY A 188 -8.17 9.47 -0.39
CA GLY A 188 -8.37 8.25 0.38
C GLY A 188 -9.45 8.36 1.45
N ASN A 189 -9.58 9.51 2.11
CA ASN A 189 -10.68 9.75 3.05
C ASN A 189 -12.05 9.69 2.37
N ARG A 190 -12.18 10.31 1.18
CA ARG A 190 -13.42 10.23 0.40
C ARG A 190 -13.70 8.81 -0.06
N PHE A 191 -12.67 8.09 -0.51
CA PHE A 191 -12.80 6.71 -0.99
C PHE A 191 -13.29 5.77 0.12
N VAL A 192 -12.69 5.84 1.31
CA VAL A 192 -13.11 5.03 2.46
C VAL A 192 -14.54 5.37 2.89
N ARG A 193 -14.91 6.66 2.94
CA ARG A 193 -16.29 7.06 3.28
C ARG A 193 -17.30 6.55 2.27
N TRP A 194 -16.99 6.69 0.98
CA TRP A 194 -17.83 6.16 -0.09
C TRP A 194 -17.97 4.63 0.02
N TRP A 195 -16.87 3.92 0.22
CA TRP A 195 -16.89 2.47 0.42
C TRP A 195 -17.78 2.06 1.60
N MET A 196 -17.63 2.72 2.75
CA MET A 196 -18.45 2.44 3.94
C MET A 196 -19.94 2.69 3.69
N SER A 197 -20.28 3.72 2.90
CA SER A 197 -21.68 4.00 2.54
C SER A 197 -22.31 2.87 1.72
N ILE A 198 -21.50 2.19 0.89
CA ILE A 198 -21.94 1.02 0.11
C ILE A 198 -22.01 -0.21 1.02
N TYR A 199 -20.97 -0.43 1.83
CA TYR A 199 -20.83 -1.62 2.66
C TYR A 199 -21.93 -1.72 3.75
N SER A 200 -22.34 -0.60 4.33
CA SER A 200 -23.40 -0.54 5.34
C SER A 200 -24.82 -0.46 4.75
N GLY A 201 -24.96 -0.51 3.42
CA GLY A 201 -26.25 -0.43 2.73
C GLY A 201 -27.04 -1.75 2.72
N PRO A 202 -28.37 -1.70 2.44
CA PRO A 202 -29.26 -2.86 2.47
C PRO A 202 -29.04 -3.87 1.33
N THR A 203 -28.32 -3.49 0.28
CA THR A 203 -27.96 -4.32 -0.87
C THR A 203 -26.63 -5.04 -0.58
N GLY A 204 -26.68 -6.32 -0.25
CA GLY A 204 -25.52 -7.11 0.17
C GLY A 204 -24.28 -6.99 -0.74
N ILE A 205 -23.11 -7.00 -0.09
CA ILE A 205 -21.74 -6.81 -0.64
C ILE A 205 -21.40 -7.67 -1.88
N PRO A 206 -21.81 -8.95 -2.03
CA PRO A 206 -21.32 -9.80 -3.12
C PRO A 206 -21.77 -9.36 -4.53
N GLU A 207 -22.99 -8.82 -4.66
CA GLU A 207 -23.57 -8.44 -5.95
C GLU A 207 -22.95 -7.14 -6.49
N ILE A 208 -22.69 -6.19 -5.60
CA ILE A 208 -22.06 -4.91 -5.91
C ILE A 208 -20.57 -5.13 -6.23
N VAL A 209 -19.83 -5.84 -5.39
CA VAL A 209 -18.40 -6.07 -5.64
C VAL A 209 -18.19 -6.87 -6.93
N GLY A 210 -19.00 -7.91 -7.17
CA GLY A 210 -18.92 -8.68 -8.41
C GLY A 210 -19.29 -7.87 -9.66
N SER A 211 -20.32 -7.03 -9.59
CA SER A 211 -20.73 -6.18 -10.73
C SER A 211 -19.75 -5.04 -10.99
N LEU A 212 -19.27 -4.36 -9.95
CA LEU A 212 -18.25 -3.31 -10.05
C LEU A 212 -16.92 -3.90 -10.57
N ALA A 213 -16.44 -4.99 -9.98
CA ALA A 213 -15.20 -5.62 -10.43
C ALA A 213 -15.28 -6.13 -11.89
N ARG A 214 -16.46 -6.53 -12.38
CA ARG A 214 -16.65 -6.93 -13.79
C ARG A 214 -16.81 -5.74 -14.75
N ALA A 215 -17.42 -4.65 -14.32
CA ALA A 215 -17.67 -3.47 -15.15
C ALA A 215 -16.43 -2.60 -15.40
N TYR A 216 -15.45 -2.63 -14.50
CA TYR A 216 -14.43 -1.58 -14.39
C TYR A 216 -13.08 -1.89 -15.07
N ALA A 217 -13.13 -2.22 -16.37
CA ALA A 217 -11.95 -2.55 -17.17
C ALA A 217 -11.40 -1.40 -18.06
N ASN A 218 -12.00 -0.20 -18.09
CA ASN A 218 -11.71 0.87 -19.08
C ASN A 218 -11.44 2.25 -18.45
N GLU A 219 -10.73 3.16 -19.14
CA GLU A 219 -10.28 4.50 -18.65
C GLU A 219 -11.40 5.48 -18.27
N GLU A 220 -12.62 5.32 -18.80
CA GLU A 220 -13.79 6.14 -18.45
C GLU A 220 -14.25 5.92 -17.00
N HIS A 221 -13.81 4.81 -16.40
CA HIS A 221 -14.14 4.35 -15.05
C HIS A 221 -13.66 5.28 -13.94
N ASP A 222 -12.41 5.75 -13.98
CA ASP A 222 -11.88 6.52 -12.83
C ASP A 222 -12.59 7.87 -12.68
N ARG A 223 -13.15 8.42 -13.78
CA ARG A 223 -14.04 9.58 -13.73
C ARG A 223 -15.40 9.24 -13.12
N ASP A 224 -16.02 8.11 -13.49
CA ASP A 224 -17.27 7.63 -12.86
C ASP A 224 -17.07 7.40 -11.35
N LEU A 225 -15.98 6.74 -10.98
CA LEU A 225 -15.61 6.51 -9.57
C LEU A 225 -15.43 7.84 -8.83
N ALA A 226 -14.67 8.78 -9.40
CA ALA A 226 -14.50 10.11 -8.83
C ALA A 226 -15.85 10.83 -8.68
N ASN A 227 -16.73 10.74 -9.67
CA ASN A 227 -18.08 11.33 -9.61
C ASN A 227 -18.91 10.71 -8.48
N ARG A 228 -18.91 9.37 -8.35
CA ARG A 228 -19.62 8.65 -7.28
C ARG A 228 -19.08 8.95 -5.88
N MET A 229 -17.79 9.28 -5.78
CA MET A 229 -17.16 9.76 -4.55
C MET A 229 -17.45 11.25 -4.26
N GLY A 230 -18.20 11.95 -5.11
CA GLY A 230 -18.45 13.39 -5.00
C GLY A 230 -17.20 14.23 -5.26
N MET A 231 -16.36 13.82 -6.21
CA MET A 231 -15.11 14.51 -6.60
C MET A 231 -15.18 15.14 -8.00
N ALA A 232 -16.36 15.20 -8.62
CA ALA A 232 -16.58 15.63 -10.00
C ALA A 232 -16.20 17.09 -10.31
N GLU A 233 -15.98 17.95 -9.31
CA GLU A 233 -15.86 19.41 -9.50
C GLU A 233 -14.50 20.00 -9.11
N ALA A 234 -13.40 19.26 -9.29
CA ALA A 234 -12.05 19.79 -9.00
C ALA A 234 -11.06 19.78 -10.18
N THR A 235 -11.44 19.28 -11.36
CA THR A 235 -10.52 19.17 -12.53
C THR A 235 -10.90 20.08 -13.69
N ALA A 236 -11.60 21.18 -13.42
CA ALA A 236 -11.79 22.29 -14.37
C ALA A 236 -11.19 23.57 -13.78
N GLY A 237 -9.86 23.70 -13.81
CA GLY A 237 -9.16 24.90 -13.37
C GLY A 237 -7.67 24.68 -13.20
N GLY A 238 -6.91 24.87 -14.28
CA GLY A 238 -5.45 24.81 -14.31
C GLY A 238 -4.93 24.63 -15.73
#